data_AF-A0A661WP26-F1
#
_entry.id   AF-A0A661WP26-F1
#
_cell.length_a   1.000
_cell.length_b   1.000
_cell.length_c   1.000
_cell.angle_alpha   90.00
_cell.angle_beta   90.00
_cell.angle_gamma   90.00
#
_symmetry.space_group_name_H-M   'P 1'
#
loop_
_entity.id
_entity.type
_entity.pdbx_description
1 polymer ?
#
loop_
_entity_poly.entity_id
_entity_poly.type
_entity_poly.pdbx_seq_one_letter_code
_entity_poly.pdbx_strand_id
1 'polypeptide(L)'
;MEQLIILAGVFFVVSTLFSMVGMGGGILYVPILLFAGYNMQTAPGISLILILGTSLAALRNFSKNNLVDWKLAFIIDPPTDIMAFVGGYYSSSVPDNILKGILAG
;
A
#
# COMPACT_ATOMS: atom_id res chain seq x y z
N MET A 1 -8.19 -21.34 9.79
CA MET A 1 -7.78 -20.37 10.84
C MET A 1 -6.27 -20.24 10.96
N GLU A 2 -5.50 -21.34 10.85
CA GLU A 2 -4.02 -21.29 10.97
C GLU A 2 -3.35 -20.40 9.90
N GLN A 3 -3.81 -20.43 8.65
CA GLN A 3 -3.29 -19.57 7.57
C GLN A 3 -3.49 -18.07 7.83
N LEU A 4 -4.59 -17.68 8.49
CA LEU A 4 -4.88 -16.28 8.81
C LEU A 4 -3.91 -15.72 9.86
N ILE A 5 -3.50 -16.55 10.82
CA ILE A 5 -2.57 -16.15 11.89
C ILE A 5 -1.16 -15.97 11.32
N ILE A 6 -0.72 -16.88 10.44
CA ILE A 6 0.58 -16.78 9.75
C ILE A 6 0.61 -15.53 8.88
N LEU A 7 -0.46 -15.28 8.12
CA LEU A 7 -0.57 -14.11 7.25
C LEU A 7 -0.54 -12.82 8.07
N ALA A 8 -1.31 -12.75 9.15
CA ALA A 8 -1.30 -11.60 10.06
C ALA A 8 0.09 -11.34 10.68
N GLY A 9 0.80 -12.41 11.06
CA GLY A 9 2.17 -12.32 11.56
C GLY A 9 3.16 -11.76 10.52
N VAL A 10 3.07 -12.23 9.28
CA VAL A 10 3.90 -11.72 8.16
C VAL A 10 3.56 -10.26 7.87
N PHE A 11 2.27 -9.92 7.77
CA PHE A 11 1.84 -8.53 7.58
C PHE A 11 2.35 -7.63 8.70
N PHE A 12 2.28 -8.06 9.96
CA PHE A 12 2.76 -7.28 11.08
C PHE A 12 4.26 -7.01 10.99
N VAL A 13 5.07 -8.05 10.78
CA VAL A 13 6.53 -7.92 10.67
C VAL A 13 6.92 -7.04 9.48
N VAL A 14 6.33 -7.28 8.31
CA VAL A 14 6.62 -6.51 7.09
C VAL A 14 6.20 -5.05 7.25
N SER A 15 5.00 -4.80 7.80
CA SER A 15 4.50 -3.45 8.03
C SER A 15 5.36 -2.68 9.03
N THR A 16 5.81 -3.32 10.12
CA THR A 16 6.69 -2.69 11.10
C THR A 16 8.04 -2.33 10.49
N LEU A 17 8.68 -3.26 9.77
CA LEU A 17 9.97 -3.01 9.12
C LEU A 17 9.87 -1.91 8.05
N PHE A 18 8.86 -1.95 7.18
CA PHE A 18 8.67 -0.92 6.15
C PHE A 18 8.23 0.43 6.70
N SER A 19 7.49 0.44 7.81
CA SER A 19 7.15 1.68 8.52
C SER A 19 8.38 2.33 9.14
N MET A 20 9.35 1.53 9.62
CA MET A 20 10.65 2.06 10.07
C MET A 20 11.48 2.63 8.92
N VAL A 21 11.41 2.05 7.71
CA VAL A 21 12.08 2.59 6.51
C VAL A 21 11.36 3.82 5.94
N GLY A 22 10.09 4.04 6.29
CA GLY A 22 9.31 5.20 5.86
C GLY A 22 8.71 5.08 4.45
N MET A 23 8.86 3.93 3.77
CA MET A 23 8.30 3.72 2.43
C MET A 23 6.80 3.37 2.42
N GLY A 24 6.24 2.90 3.54
CA GLY A 24 4.89 2.33 3.57
C GLY A 24 4.85 0.99 2.82
N GLY A 25 4.47 -0.10 3.48
CA GLY A 25 4.60 -1.47 2.97
C GLY A 25 3.76 -1.85 1.73
N GLY A 26 3.22 -0.87 0.99
CA GLY A 26 2.27 -1.04 -0.11
C GLY A 26 2.75 -1.94 -1.24
N ILE A 27 4.03 -1.84 -1.61
CA ILE A 27 4.65 -2.68 -2.65
C ILE A 27 4.59 -4.19 -2.29
N LEU A 28 4.67 -4.52 -1.00
CA LEU A 28 4.71 -5.93 -0.57
C LEU A 28 3.34 -6.50 -0.24
N TYR A 29 2.32 -5.68 0.04
CA TYR A 29 1.01 -6.18 0.45
C TYR A 29 0.31 -6.97 -0.66
N VAL A 30 0.37 -6.49 -1.90
CA VAL A 30 -0.26 -7.17 -3.05
C VAL A 30 0.36 -8.55 -3.33
N PRO A 31 1.69 -8.71 -3.47
CA PRO A 31 2.28 -10.02 -3.69
C PRO A 31 2.05 -10.96 -2.49
N ILE A 32 2.11 -10.47 -1.25
CA ILE A 32 1.82 -11.30 -0.06
C ILE A 32 0.38 -11.84 -0.09
N LEU A 33 -0.60 -11.01 -0.47
CA LEU A 33 -2.01 -11.44 -0.61
C LEU A 33 -2.19 -12.45 -1.76
N LEU A 34 -1.47 -12.28 -2.86
CA LEU A 34 -1.47 -13.23 -3.98
C LEU A 34 -0.84 -14.57 -3.58
N PHE A 35 0.29 -14.56 -2.86
CA PHE A 35 0.90 -15.77 -2.30
C PHE A 35 -0.01 -16.46 -1.28
N ALA A 36 -0.85 -15.70 -0.58
CA ALA A 36 -1.85 -16.24 0.34
C ALA A 36 -3.09 -16.82 -0.35
N GLY A 37 -3.16 -16.79 -1.69
CA GLY A 37 -4.25 -17.38 -2.47
C GLY A 37 -5.48 -16.48 -2.63
N TYR A 38 -5.39 -15.18 -2.32
CA TYR A 38 -6.47 -14.24 -2.59
C TYR A 38 -6.58 -13.94 -4.09
N ASN A 39 -7.83 -13.75 -4.55
CA ASN A 39 -8.11 -13.43 -5.94
C ASN A 39 -7.49 -12.07 -6.32
N MET A 40 -6.92 -11.99 -7.52
CA MET A 40 -6.29 -10.79 -8.10
C MET A 40 -7.22 -9.57 -8.09
N GLN A 41 -8.53 -9.78 -8.10
CA GLN A 41 -9.55 -8.73 -8.03
C GLN A 41 -9.73 -8.15 -6.62
N THR A 42 -9.46 -8.91 -5.56
CA THR A 42 -9.67 -8.49 -4.16
C THR A 42 -8.38 -8.05 -3.46
N ALA A 43 -7.22 -8.58 -3.86
CA ALA A 43 -5.93 -8.25 -3.27
C ALA A 43 -5.55 -6.73 -3.34
N PRO A 44 -5.80 -6.00 -4.44
CA PRO A 44 -5.49 -4.57 -4.51
C PRO A 44 -6.34 -3.74 -3.54
N GLY A 45 -7.62 -4.07 -3.40
CA GLY A 45 -8.53 -3.37 -2.49
C GLY A 45 -8.13 -3.50 -1.02
N ILE A 46 -7.71 -4.70 -0.61
CA ILE A 46 -7.23 -4.96 0.76
C ILE A 46 -5.91 -4.21 1.01
N SER A 47 -5.01 -4.20 0.02
CA SER A 47 -3.73 -3.50 0.12
C SER A 47 -3.91 -1.98 0.29
N LEU A 48 -4.87 -1.37 -0.41
CA LEU A 48 -5.20 0.05 -0.24
C LEU A 48 -5.65 0.39 1.19
N ILE A 49 -6.47 -0.46 1.81
CA ILE A 49 -6.90 -0.28 3.21
C ILE A 49 -5.69 -0.35 4.15
N LEU A 50 -4.78 -1.29 3.93
CA LEU A 50 -3.55 -1.42 4.72
C LEU A 50 -2.60 -0.23 4.52
N ILE A 51 -2.45 0.24 3.28
CA ILE A 51 -1.67 1.45 2.96
C ILE A 51 -2.28 2.65 3.69
N LEU A 52 -3.60 2.85 3.62
CA LEU A 52 -4.28 3.94 4.33
C LEU A 52 -3.99 3.89 5.84
N GLY A 53 -4.11 2.71 6.47
CA GLY A 53 -3.81 2.55 7.90
C GLY A 53 -2.36 2.86 8.25
N THR A 54 -1.42 2.37 7.45
CA THR A 54 0.02 2.61 7.68
C THR A 54 0.44 4.05 7.38
N SER A 55 -0.13 4.69 6.37
CA SER A 55 0.07 6.11 6.08
C SER A 55 -0.47 7.01 7.20
N LEU A 56 -1.62 6.67 7.79
CA LEU A 56 -2.15 7.40 8.95
C LEU A 56 -1.24 7.29 10.18
N ALA A 57 -0.73 6.07 10.43
CA ALA A 57 0.23 5.82 11.50
C ALA A 57 1.56 6.56 11.26
N ALA A 58 2.05 6.55 10.01
CA ALA A 58 3.24 7.26 9.60
C ALA A 58 3.06 8.78 9.75
N LEU A 59 1.95 9.35 9.27
CA LEU A 59 1.63 10.77 9.40
C LEU A 59 1.68 11.22 10.87
N ARG A 60 1.09 10.43 11.78
CA ARG A 60 1.13 10.70 13.22
C ARG A 60 2.55 10.67 13.78
N ASN A 61 3.39 9.75 13.30
CA ASN A 61 4.78 9.62 13.74
C ASN A 61 5.68 10.76 13.18
N PHE A 62 5.54 11.09 11.90
CA PHE A 62 6.28 12.17 11.25
C PHE A 62 5.87 13.56 11.74
N SER A 63 4.59 13.78 12.01
CA SER A 63 4.08 15.03 12.60
C SER A 63 4.70 15.30 13.98
N LYS A 64 4.96 14.24 14.77
CA LYS A 64 5.62 14.37 16.08
C LYS A 64 7.08 14.83 16.01
N ASN A 65 7.76 14.60 14.89
CA ASN A 65 9.17 14.92 14.71
C ASN A 65 9.43 16.28 14.02
N ASN A 66 8.40 17.09 13.71
CA ASN A 66 8.51 18.36 12.96
C ASN A 66 9.23 18.24 11.59
N LEU A 67 9.32 17.02 11.03
CA LEU A 67 9.95 16.74 9.74
C LEU A 67 8.96 16.87 8.57
N VAL A 68 7.71 17.28 8.84
CA VAL A 68 6.67 17.44 7.83
C VAL A 68 6.73 18.85 7.28
N ASP A 69 7.31 19.00 6.08
CA ASP A 69 7.19 20.22 5.30
C ASP A 69 5.78 20.28 4.67
N TRP A 70 4.85 20.93 5.36
CA TRP A 70 3.48 21.10 4.92
C TRP A 70 3.36 21.82 3.58
N LYS A 71 4.36 22.62 3.19
CA LYS A 71 4.36 23.33 1.91
C LYS A 71 4.65 22.36 0.77
N LEU A 72 5.59 21.43 0.96
CA LEU A 72 5.85 20.34 0.01
C LEU A 72 4.68 19.37 -0.05
N ALA A 73 4.10 19.00 1.10
CA ALA A 73 2.93 18.13 1.13
C ALA A 73 1.78 18.71 0.28
N PHE A 74 1.43 19.99 0.46
CA PHE A 74 0.34 20.61 -0.31
C PHE A 74 0.61 20.77 -1.81
N ILE A 75 1.88 20.78 -2.22
CA ILE A 75 2.28 20.84 -3.64
C ILE A 75 2.22 19.46 -4.30
N ILE A 76 2.65 18.42 -3.58
CA ILE A 76 2.83 17.08 -4.13
C ILE A 76 1.52 16.28 -4.04
N ASP A 77 0.77 16.45 -2.96
CA ASP A 77 -0.45 15.70 -2.66
C ASP A 77 -1.52 15.78 -3.78
N PRO A 78 -1.96 16.97 -4.24
CA PRO A 78 -2.98 17.06 -5.28
C PRO A 78 -2.63 16.39 -6.62
N PRO A 79 -1.43 16.55 -7.21
CA PRO A 79 -1.09 15.83 -8.43
C PRO A 79 -0.99 14.31 -8.21
N THR A 80 -0.51 13.84 -7.06
CA THR A 80 -0.54 12.39 -6.75
C THR A 80 -1.95 11.86 -6.60
N ASP A 81 -2.86 12.58 -5.95
CA ASP A 81 -4.25 12.15 -5.75
C ASP A 81 -4.99 12.07 -7.09
N ILE A 82 -4.82 13.08 -7.95
CA ILE A 82 -5.39 13.07 -9.31
C ILE A 82 -4.83 11.89 -10.11
N MET A 83 -3.52 11.67 -10.07
CA MET A 83 -2.88 10.59 -10.82
C MET A 83 -3.27 9.20 -10.28
N ALA A 84 -3.41 9.05 -8.96
CA ALA A 84 -3.86 7.82 -8.32
C ALA A 84 -5.29 7.49 -8.73
N PHE A 85 -6.18 8.49 -8.80
CA PHE A 85 -7.56 8.30 -9.22
C PHE A 85 -7.66 7.90 -10.69
N VAL A 86 -6.92 8.57 -11.57
CA VAL A 86 -6.84 8.23 -13.01
C VAL A 86 -6.24 6.84 -13.21
N GLY A 87 -5.15 6.51 -12.50
CA GLY A 87 -4.53 5.18 -12.55
C GLY A 87 -5.46 4.08 -12.06
N GLY A 88 -6.22 4.33 -10.98
CA GLY A 88 -7.24 3.41 -10.47
C GLY A 88 -8.38 3.15 -11.46
N TYR A 89 -8.84 4.21 -12.15
CA TYR A 89 -9.87 4.08 -13.18
C TYR A 89 -9.38 3.25 -14.39
N TYR A 90 -8.17 3.55 -14.89
CA TYR A 90 -7.59 2.83 -16.03
C TYR A 90 -7.13 1.40 -15.69
N SER A 91 -6.89 1.08 -14.41
CA SER A 91 -6.54 -0.26 -13.94
C SER A 91 -7.57 -1.32 -14.36
N SER A 92 -8.85 -0.95 -14.49
CA SER A 92 -9.94 -1.84 -14.93
C SER A 92 -9.83 -2.31 -16.39
N SER A 93 -9.05 -1.61 -17.22
CA SER A 93 -8.89 -1.89 -18.66
C SER A 93 -7.58 -2.60 -18.98
N VAL A 94 -6.73 -2.87 -17.98
CA VAL A 94 -5.43 -3.51 -18.16
C VAL A 94 -5.57 -5.04 -18.02
N PRO A 95 -5.02 -5.84 -18.95
CA PRO A 95 -5.08 -7.30 -18.86
C PRO A 95 -4.32 -7.82 -17.63
N ASP A 96 -4.88 -8.84 -16.97
CA ASP A 96 -4.39 -9.43 -15.71
C ASP A 96 -2.90 -9.83 -15.73
N ASN A 97 -2.35 -10.16 -16.91
CA ASN A 97 -0.94 -10.53 -17.06
C ASN A 97 0.01 -9.34 -16.84
N ILE A 98 -0.39 -8.15 -17.26
CA ILE A 98 0.39 -6.91 -17.02
C ILE A 98 0.17 -6.45 -15.59
N LEU A 99 -1.05 -6.57 -15.07
CA LEU A 99 -1.36 -6.23 -13.68
C LEU A 99 -0.53 -7.09 -12.70
N LYS A 100 -0.36 -8.39 -13.01
CA LYS A 100 0.53 -9.29 -12.26
C LYS A 100 1.98 -8.86 -12.33
N GLY A 101 2.48 -8.45 -13.49
CA GLY A 101 3.86 -8.00 -13.64
C GLY A 101 4.17 -6.69 -12.89
N ILE A 102 3.21 -5.75 -12.85
CA ILE A 102 3.38 -4.45 -12.18
C ILE A 102 3.15 -4.54 -10.67
N LEU A 103 2.15 -5.32 -10.23
CA LEU A 103 1.78 -5.40 -8.81
C LEU A 103 2.52 -6.48 -8.02
N ALA A 104 3.06 -7.51 -8.69
CA ALA A 104 3.83 -8.58 -8.03
C ALA A 104 5.33 -8.53 -8.35
N GLY A 105 5.77 -7.51 -9.08
CA GLY A 105 7.18 -7.22 -9.39
C GLY A 105 7.89 -6.46 -8.29
#